data_AF-R5KUY9-F1
#
_entry.id   AF-R5KUY9-F1
#
_cell.length_a   1.000
_cell.length_b   1.000
_cell.length_c   1.000
_cell.angle_alpha   90.00
_cell.angle_beta   90.00
_cell.angle_gamma   90.00
#
_symmetry.space_group_name_H-M   'P 1'
#
loop_
_entity.id
_entity.type
_entity.pdbx_description
1 polymer ?
#
loop_
_entity_poly.entity_id
_entity_poly.type
_entity_poly.pdbx_seq_one_letter_code
_entity_poly.pdbx_strand_id
1 'polypeptide(L)'
;MRLVGNFVPFLVFFLVALVHILLQDGYAADPATGEIYLEPYKYFNNFVAMWPLAVVLLAGVTLFLYGCVKTIFNAAYIRGIWPAGIGAVLVVLSLLLCAGWNNTAYYPSTADLQSSLTITNSCSSEFTLGVMSVVSLIIPFVLAYIVVVWRKMDKK
;
A
#
# COMPACT_ATOMS: atom_id res chain seq x y z
N MET A 1 14.23 -22.14 12.05
CA MET A 1 13.87 -21.39 13.29
C MET A 1 13.73 -19.89 13.07
N ARG A 2 14.68 -19.17 12.43
CA ARG A 2 14.59 -17.70 12.26
C ARG A 2 13.35 -17.19 11.50
N LEU A 3 12.90 -17.88 10.44
CA LEU A 3 11.76 -17.42 9.64
C LEU A 3 10.42 -17.54 10.40
N VAL A 4 10.14 -18.67 11.04
CA VAL A 4 8.89 -18.88 11.80
C VAL A 4 8.80 -17.92 12.99
N GLY A 5 9.91 -17.72 13.70
CA GLY A 5 9.97 -16.80 14.84
C GLY A 5 9.69 -15.34 14.50
N ASN A 6 9.91 -14.93 13.24
CA ASN A 6 9.61 -13.56 12.77
C ASN A 6 8.26 -13.48 12.07
N PHE A 7 7.92 -14.50 11.28
CA PHE A 7 6.71 -14.52 10.46
C PHE A 7 5.44 -14.56 11.30
N VAL A 8 5.42 -15.37 12.37
CA VAL A 8 4.22 -15.49 13.22
C VAL A 8 3.92 -14.16 13.95
N PRO A 9 4.87 -13.52 14.66
CA PRO A 9 4.62 -12.20 15.25
C PRO A 9 4.23 -11.15 14.21
N PHE A 10 4.94 -11.09 13.07
CA PHE A 10 4.59 -10.16 11.99
C PHE A 10 3.13 -10.34 11.56
N LEU A 11 2.70 -11.58 11.30
CA LEU A 11 1.35 -11.85 10.82
C LEU A 11 0.29 -11.44 11.84
N VAL A 12 0.53 -11.72 13.13
CA VAL A 12 -0.36 -11.31 14.22
C VAL A 12 -0.49 -9.78 14.27
N PHE A 13 0.63 -9.05 14.34
CA PHE A 13 0.60 -7.59 14.40
C PHE A 13 0.02 -6.97 13.14
N PHE A 14 0.33 -7.52 11.97
CA PHE A 14 -0.23 -7.07 10.69
C PHE A 14 -1.74 -7.24 10.65
N LEU A 15 -2.28 -8.41 11.04
CA LEU A 15 -3.72 -8.65 11.05
C LEU A 15 -4.44 -7.76 12.06
N VAL A 16 -3.87 -7.56 13.25
CA VAL A 16 -4.43 -6.62 14.24
C VAL A 16 -4.46 -5.20 13.68
N ALA A 17 -3.36 -4.73 13.09
CA ALA A 17 -3.31 -3.41 12.46
C ALA A 17 -4.29 -3.28 11.30
N LEU A 18 -4.38 -4.31 10.44
CA LEU A 18 -5.30 -4.31 9.30
C LEU A 18 -6.76 -4.25 9.75
N VAL A 19 -7.16 -5.07 10.71
CA VAL A 19 -8.52 -5.04 11.26
C VAL A 19 -8.81 -3.69 11.94
N HIS A 20 -7.86 -3.16 12.71
CA HIS A 20 -7.99 -1.84 13.31
C HIS A 20 -8.20 -0.74 12.25
N ILE A 21 -7.42 -0.78 11.16
CA ILE A 21 -7.55 0.18 10.05
C ILE A 21 -8.90 0.03 9.35
N LEU A 22 -9.41 -1.18 9.15
CA LEU A 22 -10.72 -1.37 8.53
C LEU A 22 -11.87 -0.89 9.42
N LEU A 23 -11.72 -1.00 10.74
CA LEU A 23 -12.77 -0.70 11.71
C LEU A 23 -12.75 0.74 12.25
N GLN A 24 -11.66 1.47 12.09
CA GLN A 24 -11.56 2.84 12.59
C GLN A 24 -12.39 3.83 11.75
N ASP A 25 -12.80 4.90 12.39
CA ASP A 25 -13.30 6.10 11.72
C ASP A 25 -12.15 6.73 10.92
N GLY A 26 -12.49 7.34 9.77
CA GLY A 26 -11.50 8.03 8.95
C GLY A 26 -11.98 9.41 8.51
N TYR A 27 -11.04 10.20 8.02
CA TYR A 27 -11.26 11.59 7.63
C TYR A 27 -11.68 11.62 6.16
N ALA A 28 -12.96 11.79 5.90
CA ALA A 28 -13.54 11.89 4.58
C ALA A 28 -13.69 13.36 4.16
N ALA A 29 -13.58 13.63 2.87
CA ALA A 29 -13.92 14.92 2.28
C ALA A 29 -15.27 14.80 1.57
N ASP A 30 -16.18 15.75 1.80
CA ASP A 30 -17.39 15.87 1.01
C ASP A 30 -17.01 16.29 -0.43
N PRO A 31 -17.37 15.51 -1.47
CA PRO A 31 -17.02 15.85 -2.85
C PRO A 31 -17.67 17.14 -3.37
N ALA A 32 -18.80 17.56 -2.79
CA ALA A 32 -19.55 18.74 -3.22
C ALA A 32 -19.06 20.03 -2.51
N THR A 33 -18.76 19.96 -1.22
CA THR A 33 -18.37 21.13 -0.41
C THR A 33 -16.88 21.20 -0.12
N GLY A 34 -16.17 20.07 -0.18
CA GLY A 34 -14.77 19.93 0.24
C GLY A 34 -14.58 19.87 1.76
N GLU A 35 -15.66 19.93 2.54
CA GLU A 35 -15.57 19.88 4.00
C GLU A 35 -15.10 18.50 4.48
N ILE A 36 -14.18 18.51 5.45
CA ILE A 36 -13.67 17.29 6.06
C ILE A 36 -14.60 16.89 7.20
N TYR A 37 -14.98 15.62 7.26
CA TYR A 37 -15.77 15.04 8.34
C TYR A 37 -15.26 13.64 8.71
N LEU A 38 -15.68 13.14 9.87
CA LEU A 38 -15.37 11.78 10.30
C LEU A 38 -16.42 10.81 9.76
N GLU A 39 -15.97 9.87 8.94
CA GLU A 39 -16.80 8.80 8.38
C GLU A 39 -16.52 7.48 9.12
N PRO A 40 -17.54 6.85 9.71
CA PRO A 40 -17.39 5.53 10.33
C PRO A 40 -16.95 4.47 9.31
N TYR A 41 -15.96 3.65 9.68
CA TYR A 41 -15.45 2.57 8.84
C TYR A 41 -14.90 3.03 7.48
N LYS A 42 -14.37 4.26 7.39
CA LYS A 42 -13.94 4.89 6.14
C LYS A 42 -13.11 3.97 5.24
N TYR A 43 -12.09 3.32 5.78
CA TYR A 43 -11.17 2.51 4.98
C TYR A 43 -11.81 1.20 4.52
N PHE A 44 -12.71 0.62 5.31
CA PHE A 44 -13.52 -0.51 4.87
C PHE A 44 -14.47 -0.08 3.73
N ASN A 45 -15.18 1.04 3.89
CA ASN A 45 -16.06 1.58 2.86
C ASN A 45 -15.28 1.89 1.56
N ASN A 46 -14.05 2.39 1.68
CA ASN A 46 -13.16 2.60 0.53
C ASN A 46 -12.86 1.30 -0.22
N PHE A 47 -12.57 0.19 0.47
CA PHE A 47 -12.37 -1.10 -0.18
C PHE A 47 -13.65 -1.67 -0.81
N VAL A 48 -14.81 -1.43 -0.22
CA VAL A 48 -16.11 -1.84 -0.79
C VAL A 48 -16.43 -1.03 -2.04
N ALA A 49 -16.25 0.29 -2.00
CA ALA A 49 -16.50 1.19 -3.13
C ALA A 49 -15.48 0.97 -4.26
N MET A 50 -14.20 0.83 -3.92
CA MET A 50 -13.11 0.54 -4.85
C MET A 50 -12.79 -0.96 -4.85
N TRP A 51 -13.78 -1.80 -5.20
CA TRP A 51 -13.64 -3.25 -5.17
C TRP A 51 -12.38 -3.81 -5.90
N PRO A 52 -11.86 -3.22 -7.00
CA PRO A 52 -10.62 -3.71 -7.59
C PRO A 52 -9.43 -3.61 -6.63
N LEU A 53 -9.39 -2.59 -5.77
CA LEU A 53 -8.36 -2.40 -4.77
C LEU A 53 -8.40 -3.51 -3.69
N ALA A 54 -9.62 -3.95 -3.33
CA ALA A 54 -9.80 -5.08 -2.43
C ALA A 54 -9.28 -6.39 -3.08
N VAL A 55 -9.51 -6.59 -4.37
CA VAL A 55 -8.96 -7.74 -5.11
C VAL A 55 -7.43 -7.71 -5.12
N VAL A 56 -6.82 -6.54 -5.35
CA VAL A 56 -5.35 -6.39 -5.32
C VAL A 56 -4.80 -6.68 -3.92
N LEU A 57 -5.47 -6.21 -2.85
CA LEU A 57 -5.09 -6.52 -1.47
C LEU A 57 -5.12 -8.03 -1.22
N LEU A 58 -6.21 -8.72 -1.59
CA LEU A 58 -6.36 -10.17 -1.41
C LEU A 58 -5.34 -10.97 -2.23
N ALA A 59 -5.09 -10.56 -3.48
CA ALA A 59 -4.05 -11.16 -4.31
C ALA A 59 -2.66 -10.96 -3.70
N GLY A 60 -2.39 -9.77 -3.14
CA GLY A 60 -1.15 -9.46 -2.45
C GLY A 60 -0.94 -10.35 -1.21
N VAL A 61 -1.96 -10.45 -0.35
CA VAL A 61 -1.92 -11.28 0.88
C VAL A 61 -1.72 -12.75 0.52
N THR A 62 -2.45 -13.27 -0.47
CA THR A 62 -2.35 -14.68 -0.88
C THR A 62 -0.96 -15.01 -1.45
N LEU A 63 -0.39 -14.15 -2.29
CA LEU A 63 0.97 -14.31 -2.80
C LEU A 63 2.01 -14.23 -1.68
N PHE A 64 1.85 -13.29 -0.75
CA PHE A 64 2.73 -13.14 0.40
C PHE A 64 2.75 -14.39 1.28
N LEU A 65 1.56 -14.83 1.70
CA LEU A 65 1.40 -16.03 2.51
C LEU A 65 1.92 -17.27 1.78
N TYR A 66 1.62 -17.43 0.49
CA TYR A 66 2.14 -18.53 -0.32
C TYR A 66 3.66 -18.59 -0.31
N GLY A 67 4.32 -17.45 -0.55
CA GLY A 67 5.78 -17.36 -0.56
C GLY A 67 6.40 -17.74 0.79
N CYS A 68 5.84 -17.23 1.89
CA CYS A 68 6.31 -17.54 3.24
C CYS A 68 6.06 -19.00 3.62
N VAL A 69 4.81 -19.46 3.51
CA VAL A 69 4.37 -20.81 3.90
C VAL A 69 5.13 -21.87 3.11
N LYS A 70 5.24 -21.71 1.78
CA LYS A 70 5.97 -22.68 0.95
C LYS A 70 7.44 -22.79 1.33
N THR A 71 8.07 -21.67 1.68
CA THR A 71 9.48 -21.64 2.15
C THR A 71 9.64 -22.28 3.53
N ILE A 72 8.64 -22.16 4.40
CA ILE A 72 8.65 -22.79 5.73
C ILE A 72 8.52 -24.32 5.63
N PHE A 73 7.61 -24.82 4.78
CA PHE A 73 7.34 -26.26 4.67
C PHE A 73 8.25 -27.01 3.70
N ASN A 74 8.85 -26.33 2.73
CA ASN A 74 9.77 -26.93 1.78
C ASN A 74 11.13 -26.24 1.84
N ALA A 75 12.07 -26.84 2.59
CA ALA A 75 13.43 -26.33 2.74
C ALA A 75 14.22 -26.28 1.41
N ALA A 76 13.86 -27.09 0.42
CA ALA A 76 14.48 -27.05 -0.91
C ALA A 76 13.95 -25.88 -1.77
N TYR A 77 12.86 -25.23 -1.36
CA TYR A 77 12.29 -24.10 -2.07
C TYR A 77 12.96 -22.78 -1.69
N ILE A 78 13.88 -22.31 -2.53
CA ILE A 78 14.66 -21.06 -2.33
C ILE A 78 14.08 -19.83 -3.04
N ARG A 79 12.96 -19.97 -3.75
CA ARG A 79 12.40 -18.89 -4.60
C ARG A 79 11.27 -18.10 -3.94
N GLY A 80 11.09 -18.21 -2.62
CA GLY A 80 10.00 -17.58 -1.88
C GLY A 80 9.91 -16.06 -1.99
N ILE A 81 11.04 -15.39 -2.22
CA ILE A 81 11.10 -13.93 -2.39
C ILE A 81 10.27 -13.43 -3.59
N TRP A 82 10.07 -14.24 -4.64
CA TRP A 82 9.32 -13.81 -5.82
C TRP A 82 7.83 -13.63 -5.52
N PRO A 83 7.09 -14.67 -5.08
CA PRO A 83 5.71 -14.49 -4.66
C PRO A 83 5.59 -13.59 -3.43
N ALA A 84 6.49 -13.71 -2.44
CA ALA A 84 6.41 -12.90 -1.23
C ALA A 84 6.67 -11.41 -1.48
N GLY A 85 7.68 -11.07 -2.27
CA GLY A 85 8.03 -9.70 -2.60
C GLY A 85 6.95 -9.02 -3.44
N ILE A 86 6.44 -9.69 -4.47
CA ILE A 86 5.32 -9.17 -5.27
C ILE A 86 4.09 -8.99 -4.38
N GLY A 87 3.77 -9.98 -3.55
CA GLY A 87 2.66 -9.92 -2.61
C GLY A 87 2.75 -8.72 -1.66
N ALA A 88 3.94 -8.49 -1.07
CA ALA A 88 4.18 -7.36 -0.19
C ALA A 88 3.96 -6.01 -0.89
N VAL A 89 4.45 -5.84 -2.12
CA VAL A 89 4.25 -4.61 -2.91
C VAL A 89 2.76 -4.37 -3.15
N LEU A 90 2.00 -5.39 -3.56
CA LEU A 90 0.56 -5.27 -3.82
C LEU A 90 -0.24 -4.94 -2.55
N VAL A 91 0.09 -5.54 -1.41
CA VAL A 91 -0.55 -5.23 -0.11
C VAL A 91 -0.31 -3.79 0.27
N VAL A 92 0.96 -3.34 0.28
CA VAL A 92 1.32 -1.98 0.69
C VAL A 92 0.71 -0.96 -0.25
N LEU A 93 0.78 -1.18 -1.56
CA LEU A 93 0.16 -0.30 -2.56
C LEU A 93 -1.35 -0.16 -2.31
N SER A 94 -2.04 -1.27 -2.05
CA SER A 94 -3.49 -1.26 -1.82
C SER A 94 -3.87 -0.48 -0.56
N LEU A 95 -3.10 -0.63 0.51
CA LEU A 95 -3.33 0.10 1.76
C LEU A 95 -3.07 1.60 1.59
N LEU A 96 -1.98 1.99 0.91
CA LEU A 96 -1.66 3.40 0.67
C LEU A 96 -2.70 4.08 -0.21
N LEU A 97 -3.14 3.42 -1.28
CA LEU A 97 -4.21 3.93 -2.14
C LEU A 97 -5.53 4.04 -1.38
N CYS A 98 -5.88 3.05 -0.54
CA CYS A 98 -7.08 3.12 0.29
C CYS A 98 -7.03 4.28 1.28
N ALA A 99 -5.84 4.58 1.82
CA ALA A 99 -5.65 5.63 2.82
C ALA A 99 -5.67 7.06 2.25
N GLY A 100 -5.37 7.25 0.97
CA GLY A 100 -5.28 8.58 0.35
C GLY A 100 -6.23 8.84 -0.82
N TRP A 101 -6.85 7.82 -1.38
CA TRP A 101 -7.78 7.96 -2.50
C TRP A 101 -9.25 7.91 -2.04
N ASN A 102 -10.19 8.11 -2.96
CA ASN A 102 -11.64 8.11 -2.72
C ASN A 102 -12.11 9.15 -1.68
N ASN A 103 -11.77 10.43 -1.91
CA ASN A 103 -12.15 11.56 -1.04
C ASN A 103 -11.73 11.33 0.42
N THR A 104 -10.48 10.96 0.61
CA THR A 104 -9.89 10.69 1.93
C THR A 104 -8.79 11.71 2.19
N ALA A 105 -8.76 12.26 3.41
CA ALA A 105 -7.61 13.04 3.87
C ALA A 105 -6.47 12.09 4.26
N TYR A 106 -5.40 12.09 3.46
CA TYR A 106 -4.24 11.23 3.70
C TYR A 106 -3.36 11.75 4.84
N TYR A 107 -3.45 13.05 5.15
CA TYR A 107 -2.76 13.67 6.28
C TYR A 107 -3.75 14.47 7.13
N PRO A 108 -4.47 13.78 8.05
CA PRO A 108 -5.52 14.40 8.84
C PRO A 108 -4.96 15.28 9.96
N SER A 109 -5.65 16.38 10.23
CA SER A 109 -5.38 17.26 11.37
C SER A 109 -6.34 16.95 12.52
N THR A 110 -5.79 16.76 13.72
CA THR A 110 -6.57 16.48 14.94
C THR A 110 -6.94 17.74 15.72
N ALA A 111 -6.26 18.87 15.47
CA ALA A 111 -6.54 20.15 16.12
C ALA A 111 -7.69 20.90 15.44
N ASP A 112 -7.71 20.89 14.11
CA ASP A 112 -8.78 21.42 13.28
C ASP A 112 -8.99 20.50 12.08
N LEU A 113 -10.20 19.95 11.98
CA LEU A 113 -10.57 18.97 10.96
C LEU A 113 -10.41 19.56 9.55
N GLN A 114 -10.75 20.84 9.37
CA GLN A 114 -10.73 21.50 8.07
C GLN A 114 -9.32 21.84 7.59
N SER A 115 -8.33 21.78 8.47
CA SER A 115 -6.92 21.91 8.13
C SER A 115 -6.28 20.59 7.64
N SER A 116 -7.08 19.54 7.40
CA SER A 116 -6.58 18.25 6.90
C SER A 116 -6.16 18.34 5.42
N LEU A 117 -5.12 17.58 5.05
CA LEU A 117 -4.62 17.54 3.68
C LEU A 117 -5.18 16.35 2.90
N THR A 118 -5.64 16.66 1.70
CA THR A 118 -6.14 15.74 0.69
C THR A 118 -5.29 15.90 -0.57
N ILE A 119 -5.48 15.00 -1.54
CA ILE A 119 -4.79 15.10 -2.83
C ILE A 119 -5.13 16.42 -3.55
N THR A 120 -6.33 16.96 -3.36
CA THR A 120 -6.80 18.14 -4.11
C THR A 120 -6.30 19.47 -3.54
N ASN A 121 -6.07 19.56 -2.23
CA ASN A 121 -5.63 20.81 -1.59
C ASN A 121 -4.12 20.84 -1.28
N SER A 122 -3.43 19.72 -1.44
CA SER A 122 -1.99 19.58 -1.16
C SER A 122 -1.18 19.06 -2.37
N CYS A 123 -1.59 19.45 -3.58
CA CYS A 123 -0.86 19.17 -4.80
C CYS A 123 -0.20 20.43 -5.39
N SER A 124 0.81 20.22 -6.24
CA SER A 124 1.42 21.30 -7.02
C SER A 124 0.48 21.83 -8.09
N SER A 125 0.86 22.92 -8.76
CA SER A 125 0.13 23.41 -9.94
C SER A 125 0.12 22.37 -11.06
N GLU A 126 -0.91 22.45 -11.93
CA GLU A 126 -1.05 21.59 -13.11
C GLU A 126 0.19 21.59 -14.00
N PHE A 127 0.83 22.75 -14.15
CA PHE A 127 2.08 22.85 -14.92
C PHE A 127 3.19 21.99 -14.30
N THR A 128 3.42 22.11 -12.99
CA THR A 128 4.45 21.33 -12.29
C THR A 128 4.12 19.84 -12.30
N LEU A 129 2.85 19.46 -12.04
CA LEU A 129 2.41 18.06 -12.10
C LEU A 129 2.59 17.47 -13.50
N GLY A 130 2.23 18.23 -14.54
CA GLY A 130 2.43 17.86 -15.94
C GLY A 130 3.89 17.55 -16.24
N VAL A 131 4.81 18.46 -15.90
CA VAL A 131 6.25 18.24 -16.10
C VAL A 131 6.75 17.01 -15.32
N MET A 132 6.36 16.87 -14.05
CA MET A 132 6.81 15.75 -13.21
C MET A 132 6.24 14.40 -13.67
N SER A 133 5.04 14.38 -14.26
CA SER A 133 4.48 13.17 -14.87
C SER A 133 5.31 12.71 -16.07
N VAL A 134 5.77 13.64 -16.92
CA VAL A 134 6.67 13.34 -18.04
C VAL A 134 8.01 12.83 -17.53
N VAL A 135 8.60 13.46 -16.51
CA VAL A 135 9.85 13.00 -15.89
C VAL A 135 9.70 11.59 -15.31
N SER A 136 8.53 11.28 -14.74
CA SER A 136 8.24 9.96 -14.16
C SER A 136 8.22 8.84 -15.22
N LEU A 137 8.10 9.14 -16.52
CA LEU A 137 8.25 8.16 -17.60
C LEU A 137 9.67 7.57 -17.67
N ILE A 138 10.65 8.15 -16.97
CA ILE A 138 12.03 7.64 -16.88
C ILE A 138 12.16 6.48 -15.86
N ILE A 139 11.17 6.26 -14.98
CA ILE A 139 11.20 5.20 -13.96
C ILE A 139 11.59 3.80 -14.52
N PRO A 140 11.13 3.35 -15.70
CA PRO A 140 11.55 2.07 -16.26
C PRO A 140 13.07 1.93 -16.49
N PHE A 141 13.76 3.03 -16.81
CA PHE A 141 15.23 3.01 -16.97
C PHE A 141 15.94 2.85 -15.63
N VAL A 142 15.41 3.49 -14.57
CA VAL A 142 15.92 3.33 -13.20
C VAL A 142 15.73 1.88 -12.74
N LEU A 143 14.55 1.30 -12.99
CA LEU A 143 14.27 -0.11 -12.69
C LEU A 143 15.20 -1.06 -13.46
N ALA A 144 15.42 -0.81 -14.75
CA ALA A 144 16.34 -1.61 -15.56
C ALA A 144 17.76 -1.57 -15.00
N TYR A 145 18.25 -0.40 -14.59
CA TYR A 145 19.55 -0.27 -13.92
C TYR A 145 19.62 -1.07 -12.62
N ILE A 146 18.61 -0.94 -11.74
CA ILE A 146 18.54 -1.71 -10.49
C ILE A 146 18.63 -3.21 -10.77
N VAL A 147 17.85 -3.72 -11.74
CA VAL A 147 17.86 -5.14 -12.13
C VAL A 147 19.24 -5.57 -12.62
N VAL A 148 19.91 -4.76 -13.45
CA VAL A 148 21.26 -5.08 -13.95
C VAL A 148 22.28 -5.13 -12.81
N VAL A 149 22.25 -4.17 -11.88
CA VAL A 149 23.15 -4.13 -10.73
C VAL A 149 22.92 -5.34 -9.83
N TRP A 150 21.67 -5.64 -9.48
CA TRP A 150 21.34 -6.79 -8.64
C TRP A 150 21.80 -8.10 -9.27
N ARG A 151 21.56 -8.30 -10.57
CA ARG A 151 22.08 -9.46 -11.31
C ARG A 151 23.59 -9.57 -11.31
N LYS A 152 24.32 -8.44 -11.35
CA LYS A 152 25.79 -8.43 -11.26
C LYS A 152 26.27 -8.79 -9.85
N MET A 153 25.56 -8.38 -8.81
CA MET A 153 25.87 -8.73 -7.43
C MET A 153 25.62 -10.22 -7.13
N ASP A 154 24.55 -10.78 -7.69
CA ASP A 154 24.20 -12.20 -7.54
C ASP A 154 25.08 -13.15 -8.35
N LYS A 155 25.86 -12.65 -9.33
CA LYS A 155 26.74 -13.44 -10.21
C LYS A 155 28.05 -13.92 -9.53
N LYS A 156 28.03 -14.11 -8.21
CA LYS A 156 29.16 -14.69 -7.46
C LYS A 156 29.12 -16.21 -7.45
#